data_AF-A0A359KSV6-F1
#
_entry.id   AF-A0A359KSV6-F1
#
_cell.length_a   1.000
_cell.length_b   1.000
_cell.length_c   1.000
_cell.angle_alpha   90.00
_cell.angle_beta   90.00
_cell.angle_gamma   90.00
#
_symmetry.space_group_name_H-M   'P 1'
#
loop_
_entity.id
_entity.type
_entity.pdbx_description
1 polymer ?
#
loop_
_entity_poly.entity_id
_entity_poly.type
_entity_poly.pdbx_seq_one_letter_code
_entity_poly.pdbx_strand_id
1 'polypeptide(L)'
;HGAALYIHHSWAGWEERVQSPFPQIKDHILLPAAGDLRAADERLRPHVTPEVLRAAVASIPDVWLAGDAQFATVAAHRERYVTYLDARLNGPRAWLQEAIDARERGPERYQPRLTHRVV
;
A
#
# COMPACT_ATOMS: atom_id res chain seq x y z
N HIS A 1 6.77 -5.98 5.78
CA HIS A 1 6.92 -5.04 4.64
C HIS A 1 5.59 -4.71 3.94
N GLY A 2 4.44 -4.63 4.63
CA GLY A 2 3.14 -4.42 3.96
C GLY A 2 2.79 -2.97 3.61
N ALA A 3 3.75 -2.06 3.65
CA ALA A 3 3.64 -0.69 3.14
C ALA A 3 4.46 -0.49 1.84
N ALA A 4 4.97 -1.56 1.24
CA ALA A 4 5.84 -1.47 0.07
C ALA A 4 5.03 -1.24 -1.21
N LEU A 5 5.32 -0.12 -1.91
CA LEU A 5 4.83 0.14 -3.26
C LEU A 5 5.66 -0.66 -4.28
N TYR A 6 5.35 -1.95 -4.45
CA TYR A 6 6.09 -2.86 -5.35
C TYR A 6 6.20 -2.34 -6.79
N ILE A 7 5.27 -1.48 -7.22
CA ILE A 7 5.31 -0.85 -8.55
C ILE A 7 6.55 0.01 -8.78
N HIS A 8 7.22 0.48 -7.72
CA HIS A 8 8.43 1.30 -7.85
C HIS A 8 9.58 0.52 -8.48
N HIS A 9 9.58 -0.81 -8.37
CA HIS A 9 10.60 -1.65 -8.98
C HIS A 9 10.33 -1.96 -10.46
N SER A 10 9.08 -1.83 -10.92
CA SER A 10 8.72 -2.05 -12.32
C SER A 10 7.36 -1.45 -12.63
N TRP A 11 7.36 -0.47 -13.53
CA TRP A 11 6.16 0.16 -14.08
C TRP A 11 5.52 -0.63 -15.24
N ALA A 12 6.16 -1.67 -15.76
CA ALA A 12 5.58 -2.49 -16.83
C ALA A 12 4.28 -3.17 -16.37
N GLY A 13 3.18 -3.02 -17.10
CA GLY A 13 1.87 -3.62 -16.73
C GLY A 13 1.31 -3.12 -15.39
N TRP A 14 1.65 -1.89 -14.97
CA TRP A 14 1.16 -1.34 -13.70
C TRP A 14 -0.36 -1.11 -13.71
N GLU A 15 -0.96 -0.80 -14.86
CA GLU A 15 -2.40 -0.54 -15.02
C GLU A 15 -3.25 -1.76 -14.66
N GLU A 16 -2.79 -2.95 -15.03
CA GLU A 16 -3.45 -4.21 -14.69
C GLU A 16 -3.29 -4.53 -13.19
N ARG A 17 -2.11 -4.20 -12.63
CA ARG A 17 -1.75 -4.50 -11.24
C ARG A 17 -2.25 -3.47 -10.23
N VAL A 18 -2.67 -2.28 -10.67
CA VAL A 18 -3.06 -1.19 -9.76
C VAL A 18 -4.23 -1.59 -8.85
N GLN A 19 -5.12 -2.44 -9.34
CA GLN A 19 -6.27 -2.97 -8.59
C GLN A 19 -6.03 -4.36 -7.99
N SER A 20 -4.83 -4.93 -8.15
CA SER A 20 -4.55 -6.29 -7.68
C SER A 20 -4.69 -6.38 -6.15
N PRO A 21 -5.11 -7.54 -5.62
CA PRO A 21 -4.97 -7.83 -4.20
C PRO A 21 -3.49 -7.76 -3.78
N PHE A 22 -3.26 -7.78 -2.47
CA PHE A 22 -1.90 -7.81 -1.90
C PHE A 22 -1.76 -9.02 -0.95
N PRO A 23 -1.53 -10.23 -1.49
CA PRO A 23 -1.52 -11.46 -0.69
C PRO A 23 -0.46 -11.48 0.43
N GLN A 24 0.64 -10.75 0.26
CA GLN A 24 1.71 -10.63 1.25
C GLN A 24 1.28 -9.87 2.51
N ILE A 25 0.08 -9.29 2.55
CA ILE A 25 -0.48 -8.71 3.78
C ILE A 25 -0.57 -9.73 4.91
N LYS A 26 -0.75 -11.02 4.58
CA LYS A 26 -0.82 -12.13 5.55
C LYS A 26 0.42 -12.24 6.44
N ASP A 27 1.57 -11.73 5.95
CA ASP A 27 2.85 -11.76 6.67
C ASP A 27 3.10 -10.44 7.44
N HIS A 28 2.12 -9.54 7.52
CA HIS A 28 2.26 -8.27 8.24
C HIS A 28 2.16 -8.46 9.76
N ILE A 29 3.22 -8.10 10.48
CA ILE A 29 3.33 -8.30 11.93
C ILE A 29 2.20 -7.68 12.77
N LEU A 30 1.59 -6.59 12.30
CA LEU A 30 0.47 -5.92 12.98
C LEU A 30 -0.92 -6.41 12.52
N LEU A 31 -1.01 -7.28 11.51
CA LEU A 31 -2.30 -7.78 11.02
C LEU A 31 -3.13 -8.47 12.12
N PRO A 32 -2.53 -9.31 13.01
CA PRO A 32 -3.28 -9.93 14.10
C PRO A 32 -3.81 -8.94 15.15
N ALA A 33 -3.17 -7.77 15.26
CA ALA A 33 -3.57 -6.70 16.18
C ALA A 33 -4.49 -5.66 15.53
N ALA A 34 -4.77 -5.79 14.23
CA ALA A 34 -5.61 -4.84 13.52
C ALA A 34 -7.06 -4.89 14.03
N GLY A 35 -7.69 -3.71 14.14
CA GLY A 35 -9.12 -3.58 14.43
C GLY A 35 -9.98 -3.83 13.18
N ASP A 36 -11.12 -3.15 13.11
CA ASP A 36 -11.96 -3.15 11.92
C ASP A 36 -11.31 -2.36 10.78
N LEU A 37 -10.83 -3.08 9.77
CA LEU A 37 -10.16 -2.50 8.60
C LEU A 37 -11.15 -1.75 7.68
N ARG A 38 -12.41 -2.19 7.62
CA ARG A 38 -13.43 -1.55 6.78
C ARG A 38 -13.82 -0.20 7.38
N ALA A 39 -14.06 -0.17 8.70
CA ALA A 39 -14.33 1.09 9.41
C ALA A 39 -13.12 2.05 9.36
N ALA A 40 -11.89 1.52 9.39
CA ALA A 40 -10.69 2.34 9.23
C ALA A 40 -10.59 2.94 7.81
N ASP A 41 -10.85 2.16 6.76
CA ASP A 41 -10.89 2.63 5.38
C ASP A 41 -11.96 3.71 5.18
N GLU A 42 -13.20 3.48 5.62
CA GLU A 42 -14.30 4.45 5.52
C GLU A 42 -13.98 5.77 6.22
N ARG A 43 -13.34 5.70 7.39
CA ARG A 43 -12.94 6.87 8.16
C ARG A 43 -11.77 7.63 7.53
N LEU A 44 -10.79 6.94 6.95
CA LEU A 44 -9.54 7.55 6.49
C LEU A 44 -9.56 7.95 5.01
N ARG A 45 -10.26 7.20 4.16
CA ARG A 45 -10.31 7.43 2.70
C ARG A 45 -10.68 8.87 2.32
N PRO A 46 -11.71 9.51 2.93
CA PRO A 46 -12.10 10.87 2.55
C PRO A 46 -11.01 11.92 2.80
N HIS A 47 -10.03 11.63 3.66
CA HIS A 47 -8.92 12.54 3.95
C HIS A 47 -7.79 12.45 2.92
N VAL A 48 -7.76 11.42 2.07
CA VAL A 48 -6.76 11.26 1.01
C VAL A 48 -7.32 11.83 -0.28
N THR A 49 -7.26 13.16 -0.42
CA THR A 49 -7.75 13.85 -1.63
C THR A 49 -6.68 13.89 -2.73
N PRO A 50 -7.06 14.18 -3.99
CA PRO A 50 -6.10 14.39 -5.06
C PRO A 50 -5.03 15.45 -4.73
N GLU A 51 -5.41 16.50 -4.00
CA GLU A 51 -4.49 17.56 -3.56
C GLU A 51 -3.49 17.04 -2.53
N VAL A 52 -3.93 16.21 -1.58
CA VAL A 52 -3.05 15.56 -0.60
C VAL A 52 -2.06 14.63 -1.31
N LEU A 53 -2.52 13.83 -2.28
CA LEU A 53 -1.65 12.97 -3.07
C LEU A 53 -0.61 13.78 -3.85
N ARG A 54 -1.04 14.82 -4.57
CA ARG A 54 -0.14 15.69 -5.32
C ARG A 54 0.87 16.39 -4.41
N ALA A 55 0.45 16.90 -3.26
CA ALA A 55 1.33 17.54 -2.29
C ALA A 55 2.36 16.56 -1.71
N ALA A 56 1.94 15.36 -1.32
CA ALA A 56 2.84 14.32 -0.82
C ALA A 56 3.87 13.93 -1.89
N VAL A 57 3.43 13.67 -3.13
CA VAL A 57 4.34 13.35 -4.23
C VAL A 57 5.26 14.53 -4.54
N ALA A 58 4.78 15.77 -4.49
CA ALA A 58 5.60 16.97 -4.73
C ALA A 58 6.73 17.17 -3.71
N SER A 59 6.57 16.68 -2.48
CA SER A 59 7.61 16.77 -1.44
C SER A 59 8.85 15.91 -1.68
N ILE A 60 8.79 14.95 -2.61
CA ILE A 60 9.94 14.10 -2.96
C ILE A 60 10.99 14.98 -3.65
N PRO A 61 12.28 14.99 -3.27
CA PRO A 61 13.30 15.78 -3.94
C PRO A 61 13.49 15.42 -5.42
N ASP A 62 13.67 16.41 -6.30
CA ASP A 62 13.90 16.19 -7.73
C ASP A 62 15.10 15.28 -8.01
N VAL A 63 16.17 15.43 -7.21
CA VAL A 63 17.40 14.64 -7.33
C VAL A 63 17.19 13.14 -7.10
N TRP A 64 16.10 12.75 -6.43
CA TRP A 64 15.75 11.32 -6.27
C TRP A 64 14.98 10.76 -7.46
N LEU A 65 14.40 11.62 -8.31
CA LEU A 65 13.58 11.23 -9.46
C LEU A 65 14.29 11.43 -10.80
N ALA A 66 15.33 12.28 -10.82
CA ALA A 66 16.10 12.57 -12.02
C ALA A 66 16.94 11.36 -12.47
N GLY A 67 17.06 11.16 -13.78
CA GLY A 67 17.90 10.12 -14.37
C GLY A 67 17.26 8.73 -14.40
N ASP A 68 16.01 8.57 -13.99
CA ASP A 68 15.26 7.32 -14.17
C ASP A 68 14.92 7.12 -15.65
N ALA A 69 15.49 6.07 -16.27
CA ALA A 69 15.31 5.76 -17.68
C ALA A 69 13.85 5.43 -18.06
N GLN A 70 12.98 5.13 -17.09
CA GLN A 70 11.56 4.85 -17.34
C GLN A 70 10.75 6.12 -17.57
N PHE A 71 11.29 7.30 -17.28
CA PHE A 71 10.57 8.57 -17.33
C PHE A 71 11.33 9.64 -18.11
N ALA A 72 10.61 10.32 -19.01
CA ALA A 72 11.20 11.42 -19.78
C ALA A 72 11.52 12.66 -18.91
N THR A 73 10.76 12.88 -17.83
CA THR A 73 10.93 14.04 -16.94
C THR A 73 10.56 13.68 -15.50
N VAL A 74 11.07 14.46 -14.55
CA VAL A 74 10.67 14.39 -13.13
C VAL A 74 9.16 14.60 -12.98
N ALA A 75 8.57 15.53 -13.74
CA ALA A 75 7.13 15.77 -13.73
C ALA A 75 6.32 14.54 -14.18
N ALA A 76 6.76 13.87 -15.25
CA ALA A 76 6.11 12.63 -15.71
C ALA A 76 6.21 11.50 -14.69
N HIS A 77 7.35 11.40 -13.99
CA HIS A 77 7.54 10.44 -12.90
C HIS A 77 6.55 10.70 -11.74
N ARG A 78 6.43 11.97 -11.30
CA ARG A 78 5.46 12.36 -10.26
C ARG A 78 4.01 12.10 -10.68
N GLU A 79 3.63 12.50 -11.89
CA GLU A 79 2.27 12.27 -12.38
C GLU A 79 1.94 10.78 -12.41
N ARG A 80 2.90 9.93 -12.80
CA ARG A 80 2.71 8.47 -12.78
C ARG A 80 2.37 7.95 -11.37
N TYR A 81 3.06 8.45 -10.35
CA TYR A 81 2.76 8.13 -8.96
C TYR A 81 1.37 8.58 -8.53
N VAL A 82 1.00 9.82 -8.86
CA VAL A 82 -0.32 10.36 -8.54
C VAL A 82 -1.40 9.52 -9.20
N THR A 83 -1.26 9.20 -10.49
CA THR A 83 -2.21 8.35 -11.22
C THR A 83 -2.33 6.97 -10.58
N TYR A 84 -1.20 6.33 -10.23
CA TYR A 84 -1.20 5.01 -9.59
C TYR A 84 -1.94 5.03 -8.25
N LEU A 85 -1.59 5.98 -7.37
CA LEU A 85 -2.13 6.07 -6.02
C LEU A 85 -3.63 6.42 -6.04
N ASP A 86 -4.02 7.35 -6.90
CA ASP A 86 -5.42 7.76 -7.06
C ASP A 86 -6.28 6.60 -7.59
N ALA A 87 -5.81 5.92 -8.65
CA ALA A 87 -6.51 4.76 -9.18
C ALA A 87 -6.64 3.66 -8.12
N ARG A 88 -5.57 3.36 -7.38
CA ARG A 88 -5.60 2.32 -6.33
C ARG A 88 -6.52 2.67 -5.16
N LEU A 89 -6.66 3.97 -4.84
CA LEU A 89 -7.55 4.48 -3.80
C LEU A 89 -9.03 4.48 -4.22
N ASN A 90 -9.32 4.78 -5.49
CA ASN A 90 -10.69 4.99 -5.98
C ASN A 90 -11.27 3.80 -6.76
N GLY A 91 -10.49 2.76 -7.04
CA GLY A 91 -10.94 1.58 -7.76
C GLY A 91 -11.69 0.54 -6.89
N PRO A 92 -11.83 -0.71 -7.36
CA PRO A 92 -12.50 -1.78 -6.63
C PRO A 92 -11.85 -2.18 -5.29
N ARG A 93 -10.57 -1.79 -5.06
CA ARG A 93 -9.84 -2.01 -3.80
C ARG A 93 -9.82 -3.47 -3.33
N ALA A 94 -9.55 -4.41 -4.24
CA ALA A 94 -9.41 -5.83 -3.90
C ALA A 94 -8.33 -6.09 -2.82
N TRP A 95 -7.35 -5.18 -2.70
CA TRP A 95 -6.34 -5.21 -1.64
C TRP A 95 -6.90 -5.02 -0.22
N LEU A 96 -8.01 -4.28 -0.05
CA LEU A 96 -8.66 -4.12 1.25
C LEU A 96 -9.37 -5.41 1.65
N GLN A 97 -10.11 -6.00 0.71
CA GLN A 97 -10.79 -7.28 0.96
C GLN A 97 -9.78 -8.39 1.27
N GLU A 98 -8.68 -8.47 0.52
CA GLU A 98 -7.59 -9.42 0.83
C GLU A 98 -7.03 -9.22 2.26
N ALA A 99 -6.89 -7.98 2.73
CA ALA A 99 -6.43 -7.70 4.10
C ALA A 99 -7.44 -8.14 5.17
N ILE A 100 -8.74 -7.94 4.92
CA ILE A 100 -9.84 -8.40 5.78
C ILE A 100 -9.81 -9.93 5.84
N ASP A 101 -9.79 -10.59 4.68
CA ASP A 101 -9.79 -12.04 4.57
C ASP A 101 -8.54 -12.64 5.24
N ALA A 102 -7.36 -12.04 5.02
CA ALA A 102 -6.12 -12.49 5.66
C ALA A 102 -6.17 -12.35 7.19
N ARG A 103 -6.78 -11.28 7.70
CA ARG A 103 -6.97 -11.10 9.15
C ARG A 103 -7.92 -12.15 9.71
N GLU A 104 -9.02 -12.42 9.03
CA GLU A 104 -10.04 -13.42 9.44
C GLU A 104 -9.50 -14.85 9.39
N ARG A 105 -8.75 -15.20 8.33
CA ARG A 105 -8.03 -16.48 8.24
C ARG A 105 -7.04 -16.67 9.39
N GLY A 106 -6.50 -15.56 9.91
CA GLY A 106 -5.45 -15.58 10.89
C GLY A 106 -4.11 -16.06 10.31
N PRO A 107 -3.05 -16.04 11.12
CA PRO A 107 -1.71 -16.43 10.70
C PRO A 107 -1.60 -17.93 10.41
N GLU A 108 -1.06 -18.30 9.24
CA GLU A 108 -0.76 -19.71 8.87
C GLU A 108 0.23 -20.37 9.84
N ARG A 109 1.04 -19.58 10.55
CA ARG A 109 1.87 -19.98 11.71
C ARG A 109 1.86 -18.88 12.77
N TYR A 110 0.95 -18.97 13.74
CA TYR A 110 1.13 -18.29 15.03
C TYR A 110 1.28 -19.32 16.13
N GLN A 111 2.53 -19.49 16.55
CA GLN A 111 2.90 -20.20 17.77
C GLN A 111 3.28 -19.11 18.78
N PRO A 112 2.35 -18.65 19.64
CA PRO A 112 2.72 -17.74 20.71
C PRO A 112 3.75 -18.46 21.57
N ARG A 113 4.96 -17.91 21.70
CA ARG A 113 5.94 -18.44 22.66
C ARG A 113 5.39 -18.15 24.06
N LEU A 114 4.78 -19.15 24.68
CA LEU A 114 4.39 -19.14 26.10
C LEU A 114 5.62 -19.33 27.00
N THR A 115 6.69 -18.58 26.76
CA THR A 115 7.92 -18.68 27.55
C THR A 115 8.29 -17.31 28.05
N HIS A 116 7.56 -16.80 29.05
CA HIS A 116 8.09 -15.97 30.14
C HIS A 116 7.11 -16.08 31.32
N ARG A 117 7.09 -17.25 31.97
CA ARG A 117 6.72 -17.30 33.38
C ARG A 117 7.94 -16.74 34.12
N VAL A 118 7.91 -15.45 34.45
CA VAL A 118 8.81 -14.90 35.46
C VAL A 118 8.34 -15.52 36.77
N VAL A 119 9.13 -16.44 37.31
CA VAL A 119 8.98 -16.96 38.67
C VAL A 119 9.62 -15.96 39.62
#